data_AF-A0A7C7SGB5-F1
#
_entry.id   AF-A0A7C7SGB5-F1
#
_cell.length_a   1.000
_cell.length_b   1.000
_cell.length_c   1.000
_cell.angle_alpha   90.00
_cell.angle_beta   90.00
_cell.angle_gamma   90.00
#
_symmetry.space_group_name_H-M   'P 1'
#
loop_
_entity.id
_entity.type
_entity.pdbx_description
1 polymer ?
#
loop_
_entity_poly.entity_id
_entity_poly.type
_entity_poly.pdbx_seq_one_letter_code
_entity_poly.pdbx_strand_id
1 'polypeptide(L)'
;MTEAREPHALGLFLCGPRLLTPSHGRGEGTMFEESAARSMIKAVSWRVLATLTTTLLVYAFTGRTDLAVTIGLLEAASKMVLYYFHERLWNRLNVGRKPIAGSHPTGVPALASPTGMTDTLTSPDPTAVAEAGRVLETDTPLEILRWATDRYGPRLTFATGFGAEGCALIDMVGRHRLPVDIFTLDTGLLFPETYDLWKRLETRYGITIRRVGPELSVEQQAAVHGPELWAREPDRCCDMRKVTPLVAQLSQFDGWITAIRRDQTDRRADARPVEWDEKFGLAKVNPLVRWTTRNVWAHLLEHDVPYNPLHDLGYPSVGCLPCTSRVNAGEDDRAGRWRGTAKTECGLHANVDGATEVGHAGVRS
;
A
#
# COMPACT_ATOMS: atom_id res chain seq x y z
N MET A 1 -60.89 -20.65 45.59
CA MET A 1 -60.98 -20.32 44.16
C MET A 1 -59.66 -20.73 43.54
N THR A 2 -59.71 -21.79 42.71
CA THR A 2 -58.85 -22.12 41.55
C THR A 2 -57.34 -21.91 41.67
N GLU A 3 -56.57 -23.00 41.86
CA GLU A 3 -55.71 -23.68 40.83
C GLU A 3 -54.37 -22.93 40.61
N ALA A 4 -53.18 -23.52 40.47
CA ALA A 4 -52.64 -24.88 40.54
C ALA A 4 -51.09 -24.77 40.36
N ARG A 5 -50.30 -25.57 41.11
CA ARG A 5 -49.13 -26.41 40.67
C ARG A 5 -48.06 -25.79 39.73
N GLU A 6 -46.73 -25.76 39.98
CA GLU A 6 -45.68 -26.79 40.24
C GLU A 6 -44.27 -26.06 40.13
N PRO A 7 -43.07 -26.69 40.07
CA PRO A 7 -42.37 -27.46 41.11
C PRO A 7 -40.86 -27.14 41.28
N HIS A 8 -40.27 -27.70 42.34
CA HIS A 8 -38.88 -28.18 42.54
C HIS A 8 -37.67 -27.48 41.87
N ALA A 9 -36.90 -26.77 42.71
CA ALA A 9 -35.48 -26.50 42.52
C ALA A 9 -34.64 -27.62 43.15
N LEU A 10 -33.66 -28.15 42.41
CA LEU A 10 -32.57 -28.97 42.94
C LEU A 10 -31.29 -28.61 42.19
N GLY A 11 -30.41 -27.87 42.86
CA GLY A 11 -29.04 -27.66 42.45
C GLY A 11 -28.18 -28.84 42.89
N LEU A 12 -27.26 -29.27 42.04
CA LEU A 12 -26.15 -30.14 42.42
C LEU A 12 -24.87 -29.73 41.68
N PHE A 13 -23.92 -29.25 42.48
CA PHE A 13 -22.48 -29.50 42.45
C PHE A 13 -21.65 -29.23 41.19
N LEU A 14 -20.82 -28.19 41.37
CA LEU A 14 -19.57 -27.88 40.68
C LEU A 14 -18.61 -29.09 40.62
N CYS A 15 -18.27 -29.52 39.41
CA CYS A 15 -17.03 -30.23 39.11
C CYS A 15 -16.59 -29.84 37.70
N GLY A 16 -15.64 -28.92 37.59
CA GLY A 16 -15.11 -28.46 36.30
C GLY A 16 -14.10 -29.46 35.73
N PRO A 17 -14.16 -29.77 34.42
CA PRO A 17 -13.04 -30.40 33.75
C PRO A 17 -12.15 -29.33 33.08
N ARG A 18 -10.90 -29.30 33.55
CA ARG A 18 -9.66 -28.97 32.82
C ARG A 18 -9.85 -28.38 31.42
N LEU A 19 -9.43 -27.11 31.28
CA LEU A 19 -9.04 -26.52 30.00
C LEU A 19 -7.98 -27.42 29.34
N LEU A 20 -8.41 -28.15 28.32
CA LEU A 20 -7.52 -28.81 27.37
C LEU A 20 -6.78 -27.71 26.60
N THR A 21 -5.49 -27.58 26.86
CA THR A 21 -4.52 -26.93 25.97
C THR A 21 -4.65 -27.53 24.56
N PRO A 22 -4.57 -26.75 23.47
CA PRO A 22 -4.53 -27.32 22.13
C PRO A 22 -3.22 -28.10 21.98
N SER A 23 -3.31 -29.43 21.98
CA SER A 23 -2.22 -30.27 21.50
C SER A 23 -1.98 -29.91 20.04
N HIS A 24 -0.76 -29.49 19.72
CA HIS A 24 -0.26 -29.43 18.35
C HIS A 24 -0.29 -30.83 17.75
N GLY A 25 -1.46 -31.19 17.20
CA GLY A 25 -1.60 -32.32 16.30
C GLY A 25 -0.93 -31.94 15.00
N ARG A 26 0.27 -32.50 14.79
CA ARG A 26 1.02 -32.49 13.54
C ARG A 26 0.23 -33.31 12.52
N GLY A 27 -0.84 -32.72 11.99
CA GLY A 27 -1.55 -33.21 10.81
C GLY A 27 -0.87 -32.61 9.61
N GLU A 28 -0.19 -33.45 8.83
CA GLU A 28 0.23 -33.14 7.45
C GLU A 28 -1.02 -32.96 6.58
N GLY A 29 -1.72 -31.85 6.79
CA GLY A 29 -2.67 -31.33 5.82
C GLY A 29 -1.87 -30.55 4.82
N THR A 30 -1.72 -31.06 3.60
CA THR A 30 -1.28 -30.27 2.45
C THR A 30 -2.20 -29.05 2.34
N MET A 31 -1.74 -27.90 2.84
CA MET A 31 -2.46 -26.65 2.74
C MET A 31 -2.36 -26.20 1.28
N PHE A 32 -3.40 -26.50 0.50
CA PHE A 32 -3.41 -26.15 -0.93
C PHE A 32 -3.65 -24.64 -1.07
N GLU A 33 -2.60 -23.90 -1.46
CA GLU A 33 -2.67 -22.47 -1.78
C GLU A 33 -3.74 -22.19 -2.84
N GLU A 34 -4.54 -21.14 -2.63
CA GLU A 34 -5.52 -20.68 -3.61
C GLU A 34 -4.85 -19.74 -4.62
N SER A 35 -4.33 -20.31 -5.71
CA SER A 35 -3.73 -19.53 -6.80
C SER A 35 -4.75 -18.59 -7.46
N ALA A 36 -4.31 -17.41 -7.90
CA ALA A 36 -5.11 -16.50 -8.72
C ALA A 36 -5.69 -17.18 -9.98
N ALA A 37 -4.94 -18.13 -10.57
CA ALA A 37 -5.44 -18.96 -11.65
C ALA A 37 -6.65 -19.79 -11.22
N ARG A 38 -6.61 -20.39 -10.02
CA ARG A 38 -7.72 -21.17 -9.46
C ARG A 38 -8.93 -20.29 -9.14
N SER A 39 -8.72 -19.08 -8.60
CA SER A 39 -9.82 -18.14 -8.31
C SER A 39 -10.49 -17.64 -9.60
N MET A 40 -9.70 -17.30 -10.63
CA MET A 40 -10.24 -16.97 -11.96
C MET A 40 -10.97 -18.16 -12.58
N ILE A 41 -10.40 -19.37 -12.49
CA ILE A 41 -11.05 -20.60 -12.97
C ILE A 41 -12.38 -20.82 -12.24
N LYS A 42 -12.45 -20.61 -10.91
CA LYS A 42 -13.70 -20.69 -10.14
C LYS A 42 -14.73 -19.65 -10.60
N ALA A 43 -14.31 -18.42 -10.84
CA ALA A 43 -15.21 -17.35 -11.30
C ALA A 43 -15.73 -17.61 -12.72
N VAL A 44 -14.87 -18.09 -13.62
CA VAL A 44 -15.24 -18.45 -15.00
C VAL A 44 -16.11 -19.69 -15.01
N SER A 45 -15.77 -20.73 -14.23
CA SER A 45 -16.54 -21.97 -14.16
C SER A 45 -17.94 -21.74 -13.61
N TRP A 46 -18.08 -20.90 -12.57
CA TRP A 46 -19.38 -20.52 -12.04
C TRP A 46 -20.23 -19.78 -13.07
N ARG A 47 -19.63 -18.84 -13.84
CA ARG A 47 -20.34 -18.11 -14.89
C ARG A 47 -20.80 -19.01 -16.03
N VAL A 48 -19.95 -19.93 -16.47
CA VAL A 48 -20.31 -20.92 -17.50
C VAL A 48 -21.47 -21.79 -17.00
N LEU A 49 -21.40 -22.28 -15.76
CA LEU A 49 -22.45 -23.09 -15.16
C LEU A 49 -23.78 -22.32 -15.03
N ALA A 50 -23.73 -21.07 -14.59
CA ALA A 50 -24.92 -20.22 -14.48
C ALA A 50 -25.58 -19.98 -15.84
N THR A 51 -24.82 -19.60 -16.87
CA THR A 51 -25.34 -19.40 -18.23
C THR A 51 -25.89 -20.68 -18.83
N LEU A 52 -25.21 -21.82 -18.63
CA LEU A 52 -25.70 -23.13 -19.07
C LEU A 52 -27.02 -23.49 -18.39
N THR A 53 -27.16 -23.19 -17.10
CA THR A 53 -28.39 -23.46 -16.36
C THR A 53 -29.56 -22.67 -16.92
N THR A 54 -29.39 -21.36 -17.17
CA THR A 54 -30.44 -20.53 -17.80
C THR A 54 -30.78 -21.04 -19.20
N THR A 55 -29.77 -21.37 -20.01
CA THR A 55 -29.97 -21.88 -21.37
C THR A 55 -30.76 -23.19 -21.35
N LEU A 56 -30.41 -24.13 -20.47
CA LEU A 56 -31.09 -25.42 -20.33
C LEU A 56 -32.53 -25.27 -19.83
N LEU A 57 -32.78 -24.37 -18.88
CA LEU A 57 -34.13 -24.09 -18.39
C LEU A 57 -35.00 -23.50 -19.51
N VAL A 58 -34.50 -22.49 -20.24
CA VAL A 58 -35.24 -21.90 -21.35
C VAL A 58 -35.54 -22.94 -22.43
N TYR A 59 -34.57 -23.80 -22.75
CA TYR A 59 -34.79 -24.90 -23.68
C TYR A 59 -35.86 -25.88 -23.18
N ALA A 60 -35.82 -26.28 -21.91
CA ALA A 60 -36.78 -27.22 -21.32
C ALA A 60 -38.23 -26.70 -21.35
N PHE A 61 -38.44 -25.38 -21.20
CA PHE A 61 -39.78 -24.79 -21.23
C PHE A 61 -40.27 -24.45 -22.64
N THR A 62 -39.38 -24.14 -23.57
CA THR A 62 -39.76 -23.61 -24.90
C THR A 62 -39.55 -24.58 -26.04
N GLY A 63 -38.71 -25.61 -25.86
CA GLY A 63 -38.28 -26.53 -26.92
C GLY A 63 -37.42 -25.89 -28.02
N ARG A 64 -37.07 -24.60 -27.89
CA ARG A 64 -36.41 -23.80 -28.92
C ARG A 64 -34.94 -23.52 -28.58
N THR A 65 -34.03 -24.11 -29.35
CA THR A 65 -32.58 -23.97 -29.13
C THR A 65 -32.05 -22.58 -29.46
N ASP A 66 -32.58 -21.96 -30.51
CA ASP A 66 -32.25 -20.60 -30.93
C ASP A 66 -32.56 -19.60 -29.82
N LEU A 67 -33.77 -19.68 -29.28
CA LEU A 67 -34.24 -18.80 -28.22
C LEU A 67 -33.45 -18.99 -26.91
N ALA A 68 -33.18 -20.25 -26.55
CA ALA A 68 -32.42 -20.61 -25.35
C ALA A 68 -31.00 -20.04 -25.36
N VAL A 69 -30.26 -20.23 -26.47
CA VAL A 69 -28.89 -19.76 -26.59
C VAL A 69 -28.83 -18.23 -26.63
N THR A 70 -29.75 -17.58 -27.36
CA THR A 70 -29.81 -16.11 -27.40
C THR A 70 -30.08 -15.52 -26.02
N ILE A 71 -31.01 -16.09 -25.25
CA ILE A 71 -31.31 -15.60 -23.89
C ILE A 71 -30.12 -15.81 -22.95
N GLY A 72 -29.47 -16.99 -22.97
CA GLY A 72 -28.30 -17.25 -22.13
C GLY A 72 -27.13 -16.28 -22.40
N LEU A 73 -26.85 -16.00 -23.68
CA LEU A 73 -25.81 -15.04 -24.05
C LEU A 73 -26.17 -13.60 -23.65
N LEU A 74 -27.42 -13.20 -23.88
CA LEU A 74 -27.90 -11.86 -23.52
C LEU A 74 -27.91 -11.66 -22.01
N GLU A 75 -28.27 -12.69 -21.24
CA GLU A 75 -28.23 -12.68 -19.77
C GLU A 75 -26.81 -12.50 -19.25
N ALA A 76 -25.83 -13.23 -19.79
CA ALA A 76 -24.43 -13.11 -19.40
C ALA A 76 -23.87 -11.70 -19.68
N ALA A 77 -24.14 -11.15 -20.87
CA ALA A 77 -23.69 -9.82 -21.27
C ALA A 77 -24.37 -8.71 -20.46
N SER A 78 -25.70 -8.79 -20.31
CA SER A 78 -26.47 -7.79 -19.57
C SER A 78 -26.10 -7.76 -18.08
N LYS A 79 -25.83 -8.90 -17.45
CA LYS A 79 -25.36 -8.95 -16.05
C LYS A 79 -23.99 -8.30 -15.86
N MET A 80 -23.07 -8.43 -16.81
CA MET A 80 -21.77 -7.73 -16.75
C MET A 80 -21.97 -6.21 -16.78
N VAL A 81 -22.83 -5.72 -17.69
CA VAL A 81 -23.15 -4.30 -17.82
C VAL A 81 -23.90 -3.78 -16.59
N LEU A 82 -24.92 -4.50 -16.12
CA LEU A 82 -25.68 -4.17 -14.92
C LEU A 82 -24.79 -4.15 -13.68
N TYR A 83 -23.91 -5.13 -13.52
CA TYR A 83 -22.96 -5.16 -12.40
C TYR A 83 -22.03 -3.95 -12.42
N TYR A 84 -21.50 -3.58 -13.59
CA TYR A 84 -20.66 -2.39 -13.75
C TYR A 84 -21.38 -1.11 -13.29
N PHE A 85 -22.63 -0.90 -13.72
CA PHE A 85 -23.41 0.26 -13.30
C PHE A 85 -23.85 0.19 -11.84
N HIS A 86 -24.23 -1.00 -11.36
CA HIS A 86 -24.58 -1.25 -9.96
C HIS A 86 -23.40 -0.90 -9.03
N GLU A 87 -22.20 -1.36 -9.34
CA GLU A 87 -20.97 -1.04 -8.60
C GLU A 87 -20.68 0.47 -8.62
N ARG A 88 -20.83 1.13 -9.78
CA ARG A 88 -20.64 2.58 -9.92
C ARG A 88 -21.66 3.38 -9.11
N LEU A 89 -22.90 2.91 -9.05
CA LEU A 89 -23.98 3.53 -8.29
C LEU A 89 -23.80 3.31 -6.79
N TRP A 90 -23.39 2.12 -6.37
CA TRP A 90 -23.14 1.79 -4.95
C TRP A 90 -22.03 2.65 -4.35
N ASN A 91 -20.99 2.96 -5.12
CA ASN A 91 -19.92 3.87 -4.68
C ASN A 91 -20.38 5.32 -4.44
N ARG A 92 -21.54 5.73 -4.98
CA ARG A 92 -22.13 7.05 -4.75
C ARG A 92 -23.10 7.08 -3.56
N LEU A 93 -23.48 5.92 -3.04
CA LEU A 93 -24.45 5.79 -1.96
C LEU A 93 -23.71 5.43 -0.65
N ASN A 94 -23.84 6.26 0.38
CA ASN A 94 -23.23 6.00 1.70
C ASN A 94 -24.07 5.07 2.58
N VAL A 95 -24.89 4.20 1.99
CA VAL A 95 -25.77 3.27 2.72
C VAL A 95 -24.93 2.14 3.31
N GLY A 96 -24.95 1.98 4.64
CA GLY A 96 -24.20 0.94 5.36
C GLY A 96 -22.79 1.33 5.82
N ARG A 97 -22.30 2.52 5.47
CA ARG A 97 -21.06 3.09 6.03
C ARG A 97 -21.36 3.71 7.40
N LYS A 98 -20.76 3.18 8.46
CA LYS A 98 -20.86 3.78 9.80
C LYS A 98 -20.14 5.14 9.79
N PRO A 99 -20.80 6.25 10.19
CA PRO A 99 -20.12 7.51 10.41
C PRO A 99 -19.06 7.32 11.51
N ILE A 100 -17.83 7.79 11.26
CA ILE A 100 -16.80 7.86 12.30
C ILE A 100 -17.18 9.01 13.22
N ALA A 101 -17.82 8.69 14.35
CA ALA A 101 -18.05 9.65 15.42
C ALA A 101 -16.72 9.93 16.13
N GLY A 102 -16.31 11.21 16.14
CA GLY A 102 -15.22 11.71 16.98
C GLY A 102 -13.88 11.93 16.28
N SER A 103 -13.81 12.94 15.40
CA SER A 103 -12.53 13.59 15.08
C SER A 103 -12.55 15.03 15.59
N HIS A 104 -12.46 15.18 16.90
CA HIS A 104 -11.89 16.40 17.50
C HIS A 104 -10.47 16.08 17.97
N PRO A 105 -9.50 16.96 17.70
CA PRO A 105 -8.12 16.74 18.07
C PRO A 105 -8.00 16.94 19.58
N THR A 106 -7.95 15.85 20.33
CA THR A 106 -7.38 15.92 21.67
C THR A 106 -5.88 15.78 21.50
N GLY A 107 -5.17 16.82 21.91
CA GLY A 107 -3.72 16.93 21.78
C GLY A 107 -3.04 15.68 22.32
N VAL A 108 -2.25 15.05 21.47
CA VAL A 108 -1.33 14.00 21.88
C VAL A 108 -0.15 14.71 22.55
N PRO A 109 0.31 14.27 23.73
CA PRO A 109 1.50 14.84 24.35
C PRO A 109 2.70 14.58 23.44
N ALA A 110 3.51 15.61 23.21
CA ALA A 110 4.82 15.44 22.61
C ALA A 110 5.59 14.37 23.39
N LEU A 111 6.08 13.35 22.70
CA LEU A 111 7.02 12.38 23.25
C LEU A 111 8.18 13.17 23.87
N ALA A 112 8.29 13.08 25.20
CA ALA A 112 9.36 13.72 25.94
C ALA A 112 10.70 13.19 25.43
N SER A 113 11.57 14.11 25.00
CA SER A 113 12.96 13.79 24.64
C SER A 113 13.67 13.16 25.83
N PRO A 114 14.35 12.01 25.67
CA PRO A 114 15.18 11.47 26.75
C PRO A 114 16.36 12.42 26.95
N THR A 115 16.33 13.12 28.08
CA THR A 115 17.45 13.92 28.58
C THR A 115 18.46 12.95 29.18
N GLY A 116 19.57 12.73 28.49
CA GLY A 116 20.71 12.01 29.05
C GLY A 116 21.40 11.03 28.12
N MET A 117 22.09 11.53 27.10
CA MET A 117 23.42 11.06 26.72
C MET A 117 23.98 12.06 25.71
N THR A 118 24.96 12.84 26.16
CA THR A 118 25.85 13.59 25.29
C THR A 118 26.65 12.59 24.48
N ASP A 119 26.28 12.40 23.22
CA ASP A 119 27.26 12.04 22.21
C ASP A 119 27.09 12.97 21.01
N THR A 120 28.22 13.43 20.53
CA THR A 120 28.33 14.47 19.51
C THR A 120 27.96 13.83 18.18
N LEU A 121 26.67 13.84 17.83
CA LEU A 121 26.19 13.23 16.59
C LEU A 121 26.53 14.14 15.41
N THR A 122 27.72 13.91 14.87
CA THR A 122 28.16 14.38 13.56
C THR A 122 27.20 13.86 12.49
N SER A 123 26.88 14.72 11.51
CA SER A 123 26.14 14.33 10.31
C SER A 123 26.66 13.02 9.71
N PRO A 124 25.81 12.18 9.11
CA PRO A 124 26.23 10.89 8.56
C PRO A 124 27.40 11.07 7.57
N ASP A 125 28.52 10.38 7.83
CA ASP A 125 29.69 10.39 6.96
C ASP A 125 29.44 9.50 5.72
N PRO A 126 29.52 10.04 4.49
CA PRO A 126 29.35 9.27 3.26
C PRO A 126 30.26 8.03 3.17
N THR A 127 31.47 8.10 3.73
CA THR A 127 32.43 6.97 3.71
C THR A 127 31.93 5.82 4.57
N ALA A 128 31.46 6.12 5.79
CA ALA A 128 30.87 5.14 6.68
C ALA A 128 29.58 4.52 6.09
N VAL A 129 28.80 5.32 5.36
CA VAL A 129 27.59 4.86 4.65
C VAL A 129 27.94 3.88 3.53
N ALA A 130 28.97 4.18 2.73
CA ALA A 130 29.43 3.30 1.66
C ALA A 130 29.93 1.94 2.19
N GLU A 131 30.66 1.96 3.32
CA GLU A 131 31.11 0.73 3.97
C GLU A 131 29.95 -0.09 4.53
N ALA A 132 28.96 0.55 5.16
CA ALA A 132 27.75 -0.13 5.61
C ALA A 132 27.01 -0.81 4.44
N GLY A 133 26.93 -0.15 3.28
CA GLY A 133 26.37 -0.72 2.07
C GLY A 133 27.10 -1.97 1.57
N ARG A 134 28.40 -2.11 1.85
CA ARG A 134 29.19 -3.32 1.52
C ARG A 134 28.99 -4.43 2.54
N VAL A 135 29.00 -4.09 3.83
CA VAL A 135 28.88 -5.07 4.92
C VAL A 135 27.48 -5.72 4.94
N LEU A 136 26.43 -4.92 4.72
CA LEU A 136 25.04 -5.36 4.82
C LEU A 136 24.51 -6.04 3.55
N GLU A 137 25.36 -6.29 2.55
CA GLU A 137 24.96 -6.83 1.25
C GLU A 137 24.30 -8.22 1.37
N THR A 138 24.74 -9.03 2.34
CA THR A 138 24.22 -10.38 2.56
C THR A 138 23.07 -10.45 3.54
N ASP A 139 22.80 -9.37 4.26
CA ASP A 139 21.87 -9.33 5.38
C ASP A 139 20.42 -9.38 4.92
N THR A 140 19.56 -9.91 5.80
CA THR A 140 18.11 -9.93 5.59
C THR A 140 17.52 -8.52 5.76
N PRO A 141 16.33 -8.25 5.18
CA PRO A 141 15.67 -6.96 5.38
C PRO A 141 15.48 -6.56 6.85
N LEU A 142 15.20 -7.53 7.72
CA LEU A 142 15.02 -7.28 9.15
C LEU A 142 16.34 -6.90 9.85
N GLU A 143 17.45 -7.53 9.46
CA GLU A 143 18.79 -7.19 9.96
C GLU A 143 19.19 -5.78 9.52
N ILE A 144 18.94 -5.42 8.26
CA ILE A 144 19.18 -4.06 7.74
C ILE A 144 18.32 -3.03 8.47
N LEU A 145 17.04 -3.33 8.71
CA LEU A 145 16.14 -2.45 9.48
C LEU A 145 16.62 -2.24 10.92
N ARG A 146 17.06 -3.31 11.60
CA ARG A 146 17.61 -3.24 12.96
C ARG A 146 18.89 -2.43 13.02
N TRP A 147 19.81 -2.69 12.10
CA TRP A 147 21.03 -1.90 11.97
C TRP A 147 20.71 -0.41 11.78
N ALA A 148 19.76 -0.08 10.92
CA ALA A 148 19.38 1.30 10.67
C ALA A 148 18.78 1.95 11.93
N THR A 149 17.90 1.24 12.65
CA THR A 149 17.34 1.76 13.91
C THR A 149 18.40 1.98 14.97
N ASP A 150 19.39 1.09 15.08
CA ASP A 150 20.47 1.23 16.05
C ASP A 150 21.41 2.38 15.66
N ARG A 151 21.67 2.55 14.36
CA ARG A 151 22.63 3.54 13.85
C ARG A 151 22.11 4.96 13.87
N TYR A 152 20.84 5.16 13.53
CA TYR A 152 20.24 6.49 13.33
C TYR A 152 19.20 6.84 14.41
N GLY A 153 18.68 5.84 15.13
CA GLY A 153 17.75 6.03 16.24
C GLY A 153 16.56 6.93 15.85
N PRO A 154 16.25 7.97 16.66
CA PRO A 154 15.15 8.90 16.36
C PRO A 154 15.30 9.70 15.07
N ARG A 155 16.49 9.73 14.47
CA ARG A 155 16.79 10.44 13.21
C ARG A 155 16.71 9.51 11.99
N LEU A 156 16.04 8.36 12.13
CA LEU A 156 15.62 7.48 11.04
C LEU A 156 14.14 7.70 10.69
N THR A 157 13.86 7.87 9.40
CA THR A 157 12.47 7.95 8.90
C THR A 157 12.21 6.94 7.78
N PHE A 158 10.94 6.65 7.53
CA PHE A 158 10.48 5.82 6.42
C PHE A 158 9.36 6.55 5.66
N ALA A 159 9.68 6.93 4.41
CA ALA A 159 8.70 7.49 3.48
C ALA A 159 7.99 6.36 2.72
N THR A 160 6.67 6.26 2.87
CA THR A 160 5.86 5.22 2.20
C THR A 160 4.75 5.80 1.32
N GLY A 161 4.60 5.22 0.12
CA GLY A 161 3.45 5.43 -0.76
C GLY A 161 2.42 4.29 -0.70
N PHE A 162 2.59 3.35 0.24
CA PHE A 162 1.75 2.16 0.40
C PHE A 162 1.70 1.23 -0.82
N GLY A 163 2.78 1.17 -1.61
CA GLY A 163 3.00 0.07 -2.55
C GLY A 163 3.22 -1.25 -1.81
N ALA A 164 3.19 -2.37 -2.54
CA ALA A 164 3.38 -3.71 -1.98
C ALA A 164 4.66 -3.82 -1.12
N GLU A 165 5.76 -3.24 -1.59
CA GLU A 165 7.05 -3.19 -0.91
C GLU A 165 6.98 -2.36 0.38
N GLY A 166 6.27 -1.22 0.31
CA GLY A 166 6.07 -0.36 1.46
C GLY A 166 5.25 -1.07 2.54
N CYS A 167 4.23 -1.84 2.15
CA CYS A 167 3.43 -2.63 3.08
C CYS A 167 4.28 -3.73 3.75
N ALA A 168 5.17 -4.39 3.00
CA ALA A 168 6.09 -5.38 3.56
C ALA A 168 7.05 -4.77 4.59
N LEU A 169 7.58 -3.56 4.34
CA LEU A 169 8.41 -2.86 5.31
C LEU A 169 7.62 -2.41 6.55
N ILE A 170 6.41 -1.87 6.37
CA ILE A 170 5.51 -1.51 7.49
C ILE A 170 5.23 -2.74 8.36
N ASP A 171 5.00 -3.88 7.72
CA ASP A 171 4.78 -5.15 8.41
C ASP A 171 5.97 -5.55 9.30
N MET A 172 7.19 -5.53 8.75
CA MET A 172 8.40 -5.84 9.50
C MET A 172 8.62 -4.85 10.65
N VAL A 173 8.48 -3.54 10.39
CA VAL A 173 8.60 -2.50 11.41
C VAL A 173 7.58 -2.70 12.53
N GLY A 174 6.32 -2.91 12.16
CA GLY A 174 5.19 -3.07 13.09
C GLY A 174 5.29 -4.32 13.94
N ARG A 175 5.51 -5.50 13.34
CA ARG A 175 5.62 -6.78 14.07
C ARG A 175 6.78 -6.81 15.05
N HIS A 176 7.91 -6.23 14.65
CA HIS A 176 9.11 -6.20 15.48
C HIS A 176 9.20 -4.96 16.38
N ARG A 177 8.19 -4.07 16.35
CA ARG A 177 8.13 -2.83 17.15
C ARG A 177 9.39 -1.99 17.01
N LEU A 178 9.90 -1.89 15.78
CA LEU A 178 11.08 -1.08 15.50
C LEU A 178 10.73 0.40 15.66
N PRO A 179 11.54 1.20 16.37
CA PRO A 179 11.26 2.61 16.63
C PRO A 179 11.61 3.46 15.40
N VAL A 180 10.80 3.35 14.36
CA VAL A 180 10.97 4.07 13.08
C VAL A 180 9.89 5.13 12.97
N ASP A 181 10.28 6.36 12.65
CA ASP A 181 9.33 7.38 12.22
C ASP A 181 8.82 7.03 10.81
N ILE A 182 7.50 6.93 10.63
CA ILE A 182 6.91 6.60 9.32
C ILE A 182 6.03 7.75 8.88
N PHE A 183 6.17 8.17 7.62
CA PHE A 183 5.27 9.16 7.02
C PHE A 183 4.89 8.81 5.59
N THR A 184 3.77 9.38 5.17
CA THR A 184 3.31 9.34 3.78
C THR A 184 3.11 10.73 3.23
N LEU A 185 3.40 10.90 1.93
CA LEU A 185 3.13 12.12 1.19
C LEU A 185 1.67 12.12 0.73
N ASP A 186 0.81 12.76 1.53
CA ASP A 186 -0.59 12.92 1.17
C ASP A 186 -0.77 14.09 0.20
N THR A 187 -0.83 13.76 -1.08
CA THR A 187 -1.05 14.75 -2.14
C THR A 187 -2.48 15.31 -2.16
N GLY A 188 -3.42 14.76 -1.38
CA GLY A 188 -4.85 15.05 -1.52
C GLY A 188 -5.47 14.51 -2.83
N LEU A 189 -4.71 13.74 -3.61
CA LEU A 189 -5.12 13.14 -4.88
C LEU A 189 -4.87 11.62 -4.88
N LEU A 190 -4.76 10.99 -3.71
CA LEU A 190 -4.60 9.54 -3.61
C LEU A 190 -5.94 8.83 -3.83
N PHE A 191 -5.89 7.54 -4.13
CA PHE A 191 -7.09 6.71 -4.18
C PHE A 191 -7.72 6.59 -2.78
N PRO A 192 -9.07 6.57 -2.68
CA PRO A 192 -9.76 6.19 -1.44
C PRO A 192 -9.25 4.88 -0.84
N GLU A 193 -8.98 3.89 -1.68
CA GLU A 193 -8.43 2.57 -1.31
C GLU A 193 -7.05 2.68 -0.65
N THR A 194 -6.25 3.69 -1.03
CA THR A 194 -4.95 3.97 -0.40
C THR A 194 -5.14 4.55 1.01
N TYR A 195 -6.11 5.43 1.22
CA TYR A 195 -6.42 5.94 2.57
C TYR A 195 -6.99 4.86 3.48
N ASP A 196 -7.83 3.97 2.93
CA ASP A 196 -8.38 2.84 3.68
C ASP A 196 -7.27 1.84 4.05
N LEU A 197 -6.33 1.56 3.14
CA LEU A 197 -5.14 0.76 3.43
C LEU A 197 -4.29 1.37 4.54
N TRP A 198 -4.01 2.67 4.48
CA TRP A 198 -3.25 3.38 5.50
C TRP A 198 -3.85 3.14 6.90
N LYS A 199 -5.16 3.39 7.06
CA LYS A 199 -5.86 3.15 8.34
C LYS A 199 -5.79 1.69 8.80
N ARG A 200 -5.93 0.74 7.86
CA ARG A 200 -5.82 -0.70 8.17
C ARG A 200 -4.43 -1.06 8.70
N LEU A 201 -3.38 -0.51 8.11
CA LEU A 201 -1.99 -0.75 8.55
C LEU A 201 -1.75 -0.15 9.94
N GLU A 202 -2.16 1.09 10.19
CA GLU A 202 -2.05 1.70 11.52
C GLU A 202 -2.79 0.88 12.59
N THR A 203 -4.03 0.49 12.30
CA THR A 203 -4.87 -0.30 13.21
C THR A 203 -4.24 -1.67 13.49
N ARG A 204 -3.72 -2.35 12.45
CA ARG A 204 -3.16 -3.69 12.57
C ARG A 204 -1.91 -3.71 13.45
N TYR A 205 -1.01 -2.75 13.28
CA TYR A 205 0.28 -2.76 13.98
C TYR A 205 0.34 -1.83 15.20
N GLY A 206 -0.71 -1.03 15.45
CA GLY A 206 -0.72 -0.05 16.53
C GLY A 206 0.34 1.04 16.34
N ILE A 207 0.62 1.40 15.08
CA ILE A 207 1.60 2.42 14.70
C ILE A 207 0.89 3.69 14.24
N THR A 208 1.62 4.81 14.24
CA THR A 208 1.18 6.06 13.61
C THR A 208 2.03 6.31 12.36
N ILE A 209 1.37 6.53 11.23
CA ILE A 209 2.01 6.95 9.99
C ILE A 209 1.64 8.41 9.79
N ARG A 210 2.62 9.31 9.89
CA ARG A 210 2.35 10.75 9.82
C ARG A 210 1.95 11.18 8.42
N ARG A 211 1.01 12.11 8.38
CA ARG A 211 0.61 12.82 7.16
C ARG A 211 1.59 13.96 6.87
N VAL A 212 2.21 13.96 5.70
CA VAL A 212 2.96 15.10 5.17
C VAL A 212 2.30 15.54 3.88
N GLY A 213 1.74 16.76 3.85
CA GLY A 213 0.99 17.28 2.70
C GLY A 213 1.67 18.50 2.07
N PRO A 214 1.22 18.90 0.88
CA PRO A 214 1.59 20.20 0.30
C PRO A 214 1.07 21.36 1.14
N GLU A 215 1.70 22.52 0.97
CA GLU A 215 1.25 23.78 1.56
C GLU A 215 -0.17 24.16 1.09
N LEU A 216 -0.48 23.90 -0.18
CA LEU A 216 -1.78 24.21 -0.78
C LEU A 216 -2.67 22.96 -0.89
N SER A 217 -3.93 23.10 -0.46
CA SER A 217 -5.02 22.18 -0.83
C SER A 217 -5.18 22.10 -2.36
N VAL A 218 -5.92 21.09 -2.85
CA VAL A 218 -6.15 20.95 -4.29
C VAL A 218 -6.94 22.15 -4.83
N GLU A 219 -7.87 22.66 -4.04
CA GLU A 219 -8.71 23.81 -4.34
C GLU A 219 -7.89 25.11 -4.39
N GLN A 220 -7.02 25.33 -3.39
CA GLN A 220 -6.12 26.49 -3.39
C GLN A 220 -5.11 26.43 -4.52
N GLN A 221 -4.55 25.25 -4.81
CA GLN A 221 -3.66 25.06 -5.96
C GLN A 221 -4.39 25.42 -7.26
N ALA A 222 -5.64 24.98 -7.42
CA ALA A 222 -6.44 25.28 -8.60
C ALA A 222 -6.73 26.78 -8.76
N ALA A 223 -6.92 27.51 -7.65
CA ALA A 223 -7.12 28.96 -7.69
C ALA A 223 -5.88 29.72 -8.16
N VAL A 224 -4.67 29.25 -7.83
CA VAL A 224 -3.40 29.92 -8.17
C VAL A 224 -2.85 29.46 -9.53
N HIS A 225 -2.93 28.17 -9.84
CA HIS A 225 -2.29 27.55 -11.01
C HIS A 225 -3.28 27.03 -12.06
N GLY A 226 -4.58 27.26 -11.86
CA GLY A 226 -5.66 26.71 -12.67
C GLY A 226 -6.00 25.25 -12.29
N PRO A 227 -7.18 24.75 -12.70
CA PRO A 227 -7.66 23.42 -12.32
C PRO A 227 -6.79 22.28 -12.89
N GLU A 228 -6.83 21.09 -12.33
CA GLU A 228 -6.21 19.87 -12.91
C GLU A 228 -4.73 20.01 -13.34
N LEU A 229 -3.92 20.67 -12.52
CA LEU A 229 -2.49 20.87 -12.79
C LEU A 229 -1.75 19.55 -13.10
N TRP A 230 -2.19 18.43 -12.52
CA TRP A 230 -1.64 17.10 -12.78
C TRP A 230 -1.77 16.64 -14.25
N ALA A 231 -2.76 17.13 -14.98
CA ALA A 231 -2.99 16.78 -16.39
C ALA A 231 -2.21 17.71 -17.33
N ARG A 232 -2.12 19.00 -16.97
CA ARG A 232 -1.44 20.02 -17.80
C ARG A 232 0.07 20.06 -17.58
N GLU A 233 0.52 20.02 -16.34
CA GLU A 233 1.92 20.17 -15.92
C GLU A 233 2.25 19.14 -14.81
N PRO A 234 2.30 17.82 -15.14
CA PRO A 234 2.46 16.75 -14.16
C PRO A 234 3.77 16.84 -13.35
N ASP A 235 4.83 17.42 -13.90
CA ASP A 235 6.09 17.66 -13.18
C ASP A 235 5.94 18.72 -12.12
N ARG A 236 5.37 19.88 -12.46
CA ARG A 236 5.07 20.96 -11.51
C ARG A 236 4.12 20.51 -10.40
N CYS A 237 3.11 19.72 -10.74
CA CYS A 237 2.21 19.13 -9.75
C CYS A 237 2.94 18.16 -8.81
N CYS A 238 3.83 17.30 -9.34
CA CYS A 238 4.61 16.38 -8.51
C CYS A 238 5.63 17.11 -7.64
N ASP A 239 6.24 18.17 -8.16
CA ASP A 239 7.20 18.99 -7.43
C ASP A 239 6.54 19.56 -6.16
N MET A 240 5.47 20.35 -6.34
CA MET A 240 4.73 20.98 -5.24
C MET A 240 4.12 19.98 -4.26
N ARG A 241 3.56 18.87 -4.76
CA ARG A 241 2.77 17.94 -3.92
C ARG A 241 3.59 16.80 -3.34
N LYS A 242 4.81 16.55 -3.83
CA LYS A 242 5.64 15.42 -3.39
C LYS A 242 7.08 15.79 -3.15
N VAL A 243 7.74 16.49 -4.07
CA VAL A 243 9.18 16.75 -3.95
C VAL A 243 9.44 17.80 -2.86
N THR A 244 8.79 18.97 -2.93
CA THR A 244 8.98 20.03 -1.93
C THR A 244 8.66 19.55 -0.50
N PRO A 245 7.51 18.88 -0.24
CA PRO A 245 7.22 18.37 1.10
C PRO A 245 8.18 17.26 1.54
N LEU A 246 8.67 16.42 0.61
CA LEU A 246 9.65 15.40 0.93
C LEU A 246 10.99 16.02 1.35
N VAL A 247 11.51 17.00 0.59
CA VAL A 247 12.76 17.71 0.92
C VAL A 247 12.66 18.35 2.31
N ALA A 248 11.56 19.07 2.57
CA ALA A 248 11.33 19.70 3.86
C ALA A 248 11.23 18.70 5.02
N GLN A 249 10.69 17.50 4.76
CA GLN A 249 10.61 16.46 5.76
C GLN A 249 11.96 15.78 6.01
N LEU A 250 12.69 15.42 4.95
CA LEU A 250 13.94 14.66 5.06
C LEU A 250 15.10 15.47 5.64
N SER A 251 15.09 16.81 5.53
CA SER A 251 16.12 17.68 6.12
C SER A 251 16.23 17.59 7.65
N GLN A 252 15.28 16.91 8.30
CA GLN A 252 15.23 16.70 9.74
C GLN A 252 15.87 15.37 10.18
N PHE A 253 16.29 14.51 9.24
CA PHE A 253 16.75 13.13 9.48
C PHE A 253 18.16 12.89 8.95
N ASP A 254 18.81 11.85 9.47
CA ASP A 254 20.14 11.39 9.03
C ASP A 254 20.07 10.10 8.21
N GLY A 255 18.95 9.39 8.31
CA GLY A 255 18.68 8.17 7.58
C GLY A 255 17.24 8.12 7.09
N TRP A 256 17.02 7.64 5.88
CA TRP A 256 15.68 7.34 5.38
C TRP A 256 15.60 5.97 4.74
N ILE A 257 14.54 5.25 5.08
CA ILE A 257 14.22 3.95 4.52
C ILE A 257 13.43 4.17 3.23
N THR A 258 13.79 3.43 2.18
CA THR A 258 13.03 3.34 0.95
C THR A 258 12.75 1.89 0.58
N ALA A 259 11.67 1.69 -0.17
CA ALA A 259 11.21 0.36 -0.58
C ALA A 259 11.70 -0.03 -1.99
N ILE A 260 12.88 0.45 -2.39
CA ILE A 260 13.44 0.14 -3.70
C ILE A 260 14.05 -1.27 -3.74
N ARG A 261 14.03 -1.86 -4.92
CA ARG A 261 14.61 -3.17 -5.22
C ARG A 261 15.36 -3.11 -6.54
N ARG A 262 16.38 -3.96 -6.70
CA ARG A 262 17.14 -4.10 -7.95
C ARG A 262 16.29 -4.60 -9.11
N ASP A 263 15.24 -5.38 -8.84
CA ASP A 263 14.39 -5.98 -9.87
C ASP A 263 13.29 -5.05 -10.43
N GLN A 264 13.20 -3.80 -9.93
CA GLN A 264 12.12 -2.89 -10.33
C GLN A 264 12.39 -2.18 -11.65
N THR A 265 13.63 -1.72 -11.87
CA THR A 265 14.05 -1.04 -13.11
C THR A 265 15.55 -1.22 -13.32
N ASP A 266 16.02 -1.15 -14.57
CA ASP A 266 17.46 -1.24 -14.89
C ASP A 266 18.30 -0.20 -14.14
N ARG A 267 17.74 1.00 -13.91
CA ARG A 267 18.41 2.09 -13.16
C ARG A 267 18.64 1.77 -11.69
N ARG A 268 18.02 0.71 -11.15
CA ARG A 268 18.13 0.30 -9.74
C ARG A 268 18.98 -0.95 -9.57
N ALA A 269 19.51 -1.53 -10.65
CA ALA A 269 20.26 -2.78 -10.63
C ALA A 269 21.47 -2.72 -9.67
N ASP A 270 22.11 -1.55 -9.55
CA ASP A 270 23.29 -1.34 -8.72
C ASP A 270 22.99 -0.77 -7.32
N ALA A 271 21.70 -0.63 -6.95
CA ALA A 271 21.32 -0.10 -5.64
C ALA A 271 21.91 -0.95 -4.51
N ARG A 272 22.38 -0.30 -3.44
CA ARG A 272 22.97 -0.96 -2.26
C ARG A 272 21.97 -1.03 -1.10
N PRO A 273 22.16 -1.93 -0.11
CA PRO A 273 21.36 -1.95 1.11
C PRO A 273 21.39 -0.62 1.86
N VAL A 274 22.53 0.05 1.81
CA VAL A 274 22.71 1.42 2.30
C VAL A 274 23.58 2.18 1.30
N GLU A 275 23.18 3.40 0.97
CA GLU A 275 23.90 4.29 0.06
C GLU A 275 23.76 5.74 0.50
N TRP A 276 24.68 6.60 0.06
CA TRP A 276 24.57 8.03 0.31
C TRP A 276 23.60 8.65 -0.69
N ASP A 277 22.64 9.43 -0.21
CA ASP A 277 21.72 10.17 -1.08
C ASP A 277 22.21 11.61 -1.25
N GLU A 278 22.94 11.88 -2.32
CA GLU A 278 23.49 13.22 -2.60
C GLU A 278 22.39 14.30 -2.72
N LYS A 279 21.19 13.92 -3.16
CA LYS A 279 20.09 14.87 -3.35
C LYS A 279 19.59 15.40 -2.02
N PHE A 280 19.54 14.55 -1.00
CA PHE A 280 19.00 14.94 0.31
C PHE A 280 20.09 15.12 1.38
N GLY A 281 21.32 14.67 1.13
CA GLY A 281 22.44 14.77 2.06
C GLY A 281 22.30 13.86 3.29
N LEU A 282 21.72 12.67 3.12
CA LEU A 282 21.54 11.71 4.21
C LEU A 282 21.67 10.26 3.73
N ALA A 283 21.73 9.31 4.68
CA ALA A 283 21.86 7.90 4.35
C ALA A 283 20.53 7.32 3.86
N LYS A 284 20.55 6.64 2.71
CA LYS A 284 19.42 5.93 2.14
C LYS A 284 19.54 4.44 2.41
N VAL A 285 18.55 3.90 3.12
CA VAL A 285 18.48 2.50 3.53
C VAL A 285 17.45 1.79 2.67
N ASN A 286 17.83 0.69 2.03
CA ASN A 286 17.02 -0.07 1.09
C ASN A 286 16.90 -1.54 1.56
N PRO A 287 16.11 -1.85 2.60
CA PRO A 287 16.13 -3.19 3.21
C PRO A 287 15.66 -4.30 2.25
N LEU A 288 14.83 -3.95 1.26
CA LEU A 288 14.31 -4.88 0.26
C LEU A 288 15.16 -4.93 -1.02
N VAL A 289 16.36 -4.37 -1.03
CA VAL A 289 17.15 -4.17 -2.26
C VAL A 289 17.37 -5.46 -3.07
N ARG A 290 17.52 -6.60 -2.37
CA ARG A 290 17.71 -7.94 -2.95
C ARG A 290 16.44 -8.74 -3.15
N TRP A 291 15.29 -8.25 -2.69
CA TRP A 291 14.02 -8.93 -2.89
C TRP A 291 13.56 -8.79 -4.34
N THR A 292 12.97 -9.87 -4.86
CA THR A 292 12.20 -9.83 -6.09
C THR A 292 10.74 -9.45 -5.80
N THR A 293 9.99 -9.08 -6.83
CA THR A 293 8.53 -8.94 -6.79
C THR A 293 7.87 -10.18 -6.19
N ARG A 294 8.37 -11.38 -6.52
CA ARG A 294 7.88 -12.64 -5.95
C ARG A 294 8.11 -12.69 -4.43
N ASN A 295 9.28 -12.27 -3.94
CA ASN A 295 9.56 -12.27 -2.51
C ASN A 295 8.64 -11.31 -1.75
N VAL A 296 8.38 -10.13 -2.31
CA VAL A 296 7.45 -9.15 -1.73
C VAL A 296 6.06 -9.74 -1.62
N TRP A 297 5.50 -10.26 -2.71
CA TRP A 297 4.15 -10.83 -2.69
C TRP A 297 4.05 -12.07 -1.81
N ALA A 298 5.06 -12.94 -1.82
CA ALA A 298 5.13 -14.08 -0.91
C ALA A 298 5.05 -13.62 0.55
N HIS A 299 5.84 -12.60 0.94
CA HIS A 299 5.79 -12.04 2.29
C HIS A 299 4.40 -11.49 2.63
N LEU A 300 3.80 -10.70 1.73
CA LEU A 300 2.49 -10.11 1.97
C LEU A 300 1.42 -11.18 2.19
N LEU A 301 1.42 -12.23 1.36
CA LEU A 301 0.42 -13.30 1.42
C LEU A 301 0.64 -14.23 2.61
N GLU A 302 1.89 -14.68 2.83
CA GLU A 302 2.26 -15.57 3.95
C GLU A 302 1.93 -14.95 5.31
N HIS A 303 2.13 -13.64 5.42
CA HIS A 303 1.94 -12.92 6.67
C HIS A 303 0.57 -12.22 6.78
N ASP A 304 -0.32 -12.36 5.80
CA ASP A 304 -1.62 -11.66 5.76
C ASP A 304 -1.45 -10.13 5.97
N VAL A 305 -0.49 -9.55 5.25
CA VAL A 305 -0.21 -8.11 5.32
C VAL A 305 -1.28 -7.37 4.51
N PRO A 306 -1.96 -6.35 5.08
CA PRO A 306 -2.86 -5.52 4.30
C PRO A 306 -2.11 -4.88 3.13
N TYR A 307 -2.62 -5.07 1.92
CA TYR A 307 -2.14 -4.39 0.71
C TYR A 307 -3.31 -3.70 -0.01
N ASN A 308 -2.97 -2.91 -1.04
CA ASN A 308 -3.97 -2.12 -1.77
C ASN A 308 -4.79 -3.04 -2.69
N PRO A 309 -6.13 -3.11 -2.53
CA PRO A 309 -6.96 -3.99 -3.37
C PRO A 309 -6.90 -3.63 -4.87
N LEU A 310 -6.44 -2.44 -5.23
CA LEU A 310 -6.20 -2.06 -6.62
C LEU A 310 -5.19 -2.99 -7.32
N HIS A 311 -4.26 -3.60 -6.59
CA HIS A 311 -3.33 -4.58 -7.19
C HIS A 311 -4.07 -5.77 -7.80
N ASP A 312 -5.13 -6.26 -7.15
CA ASP A 312 -5.97 -7.36 -7.65
C ASP A 312 -6.84 -6.94 -8.85
N LEU A 313 -6.94 -5.62 -9.10
CA LEU A 313 -7.72 -5.01 -10.18
C LEU A 313 -6.85 -4.57 -11.37
N GLY A 314 -5.60 -5.03 -11.43
CA GLY A 314 -4.68 -4.74 -12.54
C GLY A 314 -3.95 -3.40 -12.40
N TYR A 315 -3.76 -2.90 -11.18
CA TYR A 315 -2.88 -1.76 -10.88
C TYR A 315 -1.58 -2.23 -10.21
N PRO A 316 -0.58 -2.71 -10.96
CA PRO A 316 0.71 -3.13 -10.39
C PRO A 316 1.46 -1.99 -9.70
N SER A 317 1.36 -0.76 -10.23
CA SER A 317 1.89 0.45 -9.58
C SER A 317 0.77 1.43 -9.23
N VAL A 318 0.58 1.72 -7.94
CA VAL A 318 -0.43 2.66 -7.45
C VAL A 318 0.21 4.01 -7.09
N GLY A 319 -0.35 5.11 -7.60
CA GLY A 319 0.06 6.47 -7.29
C GLY A 319 -1.12 7.37 -6.96
N CYS A 320 -1.09 8.60 -7.45
CA CYS A 320 -2.24 9.49 -7.37
C CYS A 320 -3.32 9.04 -8.36
N LEU A 321 -4.59 9.15 -7.95
CA LEU A 321 -5.77 8.76 -8.70
C LEU A 321 -5.79 9.29 -10.14
N PRO A 322 -5.52 10.59 -10.43
CA PRO A 322 -5.60 11.09 -11.79
C PRO A 322 -4.41 10.67 -12.68
N CYS A 323 -3.33 10.14 -12.11
CA CYS A 323 -2.10 9.81 -12.83
C CYS A 323 -1.82 8.30 -12.88
N THR A 324 -2.81 7.47 -12.53
CA THR A 324 -2.65 6.02 -12.43
C THR A 324 -3.82 5.32 -13.11
N SER A 325 -3.52 4.45 -14.07
CA SER A 325 -4.47 3.56 -14.74
C SER A 325 -4.11 2.09 -14.53
N ARG A 326 -5.02 1.20 -14.91
CA ARG A 326 -4.71 -0.22 -15.07
C ARG A 326 -3.67 -0.42 -16.17
N VAL A 327 -3.02 -1.57 -16.14
CA VAL A 327 -2.18 -2.07 -17.24
C VAL A 327 -2.86 -3.26 -17.92
N ASN A 328 -2.61 -3.42 -19.21
CA ASN A 328 -3.02 -4.58 -20.00
C ASN A 328 -2.03 -5.73 -19.80
N ALA A 329 -2.44 -6.95 -20.14
CA ALA A 329 -1.54 -8.10 -20.11
C ALA A 329 -0.34 -7.88 -21.05
N GLY A 330 0.87 -8.05 -20.53
CA GLY A 330 2.12 -7.85 -21.27
C GLY A 330 2.62 -6.41 -21.33
N GLU A 331 1.88 -5.43 -20.82
CA GLU A 331 2.43 -4.09 -20.58
C GLU A 331 3.36 -4.11 -19.36
N ASP A 332 4.32 -3.20 -19.34
CA ASP A 332 5.19 -2.95 -18.18
C ASP A 332 4.37 -2.57 -16.93
N ASP A 333 4.82 -3.00 -15.75
CA ASP A 333 4.13 -2.77 -14.46
C ASP A 333 3.93 -1.29 -14.12
N ARG A 334 4.70 -0.38 -14.73
CA ARG A 334 4.55 1.07 -14.56
C ARG A 334 3.90 1.75 -15.75
N ALA A 335 3.51 1.04 -16.81
CA ALA A 335 2.84 1.60 -17.99
C ALA A 335 1.52 2.34 -17.65
N GLY A 336 0.91 2.01 -16.51
CA GLY A 336 -0.28 2.71 -16.00
C GLY A 336 0.01 4.08 -15.40
N ARG A 337 1.27 4.47 -15.21
CA ARG A 337 1.67 5.75 -14.60
C ARG A 337 1.85 6.81 -15.67
N TRP A 338 1.16 7.94 -15.54
CA TRP A 338 1.21 9.05 -16.49
C TRP A 338 1.01 8.63 -17.97
N ARG A 339 0.10 7.67 -18.20
CA ARG A 339 -0.19 7.13 -19.53
C ARG A 339 -0.48 8.26 -20.54
N GLY A 340 0.20 8.21 -21.69
CA GLY A 340 0.07 9.23 -22.74
C GLY A 340 0.99 10.45 -22.56
N THR A 341 1.94 10.43 -21.62
CA THR A 341 2.96 11.47 -21.44
C THR A 341 4.37 10.88 -21.57
N ALA A 342 5.39 11.74 -21.73
CA ALA A 342 6.80 11.32 -21.75
C ALA A 342 7.38 10.96 -20.36
N LYS A 343 6.60 11.16 -19.28
CA LYS A 343 7.09 11.01 -17.91
C LYS A 343 7.11 9.55 -17.47
N THR A 344 8.26 9.10 -16.99
CA THR A 344 8.47 7.71 -16.52
C THR A 344 8.64 7.60 -15.00
N GLU A 345 9.14 8.65 -14.35
CA GLU A 345 9.44 8.66 -12.92
C GLU A 345 8.93 9.88 -12.16
N CYS A 346 8.70 9.70 -10.86
CA CYS A 346 8.12 10.74 -10.00
C CYS A 346 9.13 11.82 -9.57
N GLY A 347 10.43 11.62 -9.82
CA GLY A 347 11.52 12.50 -9.38
C GLY A 347 11.97 12.31 -7.92
N LEU A 348 11.33 11.44 -7.14
CA LEU A 348 11.65 11.21 -5.72
C LEU A 348 12.95 10.42 -5.50
N HIS A 349 13.34 9.59 -6.47
CA HIS A 349 14.52 8.70 -6.39
C HIS A 349 15.46 8.87 -7.58
N ALA A 350 15.36 9.99 -8.31
CA ALA A 350 16.29 10.28 -9.39
C ALA A 350 17.62 10.73 -8.76
N ASN A 351 18.69 9.97 -9.01
CA ASN A 351 20.05 10.44 -8.77
C ASN A 351 20.34 11.63 -9.69
N VAL A 352 21.18 12.55 -9.23
CA VAL A 352 21.56 13.76 -9.98
C VAL A 352 22.58 13.39 -11.07
N ASP A 353 22.19 12.54 -12.02
CA ASP A 353 22.96 12.29 -13.22
C ASP A 353 22.14 12.73 -14.44
N GLY A 354 22.34 14.00 -14.81
CA GLY A 354 21.71 14.60 -15.99
C GLY A 354 21.06 15.95 -15.73
N ALA A 355 21.82 16.92 -15.20
CA ALA A 355 21.47 18.33 -15.36
C ALA A 355 21.65 18.70 -16.84
N THR A 356 20.61 18.58 -17.64
CA THR A 356 20.49 19.43 -18.83
C THR A 356 20.24 20.85 -18.34
N GLU A 357 21.19 21.73 -18.63
CA GLU A 357 21.11 23.16 -18.40
C GLU A 357 19.75 23.71 -18.84
N VAL A 358 18.94 24.15 -17.88
CA VAL A 358 17.82 25.05 -18.18
C VAL A 358 18.38 26.45 -18.10
N GLY A 359 18.61 27.02 -19.28
CA GLY A 359 19.22 28.33 -19.47
C GLY A 359 18.56 29.43 -18.64
N HIS A 360 19.39 30.12 -17.88
CA HIS A 360 19.04 31.37 -17.22
C HIS A 360 18.95 32.47 -18.28
N ALA A 361 17.76 32.72 -18.82
CA ALA A 361 17.51 33.91 -19.63
C ALA A 361 17.45 35.12 -18.70
N GLY A 362 18.60 35.79 -18.57
CA GLY A 362 18.74 37.03 -17.81
C GLY A 362 17.82 38.12 -18.32
N VAL A 363 17.07 38.71 -17.38
CA VAL A 363 16.40 40.00 -17.54
C VAL A 363 17.48 41.07 -17.57
N ARG A 364 17.67 41.71 -18.72
CA ARG A 364 18.48 42.94 -18.82
C ARG A 364 17.64 44.10 -18.31
N SER A 365 18.17 44.81 -17.32
CA SER A 365 17.89 46.21 -17.02
C SER A 365 18.43 47.14 -18.11
#